data_AF-A0A139HFS9-F1
#
_entry.id   AF-A0A139HFS9-F1
#
_cell.length_a   1.000
_cell.length_b   1.000
_cell.length_c   1.000
_cell.angle_alpha   90.00
_cell.angle_beta   90.00
_cell.angle_gamma   90.00
#
_symmetry.space_group_name_H-M   'P 1'
#
loop_
_entity.id
_entity.type
_entity.pdbx_description
1 polymer ?
#
loop_
_entity_poly.entity_id
_entity_poly.type
_entity_poly.pdbx_seq_one_letter_code
_entity_poly.pdbx_strand_id
1 'polypeptide(L)'
;QGRNLPHGRKEHLPNMLYIIGLGLADERDISAKALEIVRKADRVYLEAYTAVLLVEKHVLEAYYARPVVIADREMVESRSHEILEGAHEKDVAFLVVGDPFSATTHTDFALRCRQNHPPIPYRTLPNASILTAVGATGLSLYRFGQTVSMVFFTDDWTPDSFYDRIADNAKLALHTLVLLDIKVKEPDLQALARGKIVYEPPRFMTVAQCARQMLQVEEKRQGDVCGKEKLAVGVARLGSEGEQIVAGTLEELTSADLGKPLHSLVLCGKKMHEMEWDASVPAAESLPKRLAQVVVTRRANPTPLAITDFSTAWASYGFYPLSLCPSASYRSSSSSARPERICSFLIVVAATMGFGFASGSFWNVANGNMALGQQFLVATGACFWAAAMLGWYLCPVMELPIPSLPIVDLRMAKSQ
;
A
#
# COMPACT_ATOMS: atom_id res chain seq x y z
N GLN A 1 -49.04 -17.63 28.02
CA GLN A 1 -48.88 -18.67 27.00
C GLN A 1 -47.51 -18.50 26.37
N GLY A 2 -46.56 -19.34 26.78
CA GLY A 2 -45.18 -19.28 26.28
C GLY A 2 -45.12 -19.65 24.80
N ARG A 3 -44.47 -18.81 24.00
CA ARG A 3 -44.06 -19.18 22.64
C ARG A 3 -42.70 -19.85 22.75
N ASN A 4 -42.73 -21.17 22.70
CA ASN A 4 -41.55 -21.98 22.43
C ASN A 4 -40.95 -21.55 21.08
N LEU A 5 -39.79 -20.91 21.11
CA LEU A 5 -38.91 -20.81 19.96
C LEU A 5 -38.40 -22.22 19.66
N PRO A 6 -38.58 -22.76 18.44
CA PRO A 6 -38.10 -24.09 18.12
C PRO A 6 -36.58 -24.12 18.24
N HIS A 7 -36.09 -25.02 19.10
CA HIS A 7 -34.68 -25.40 19.20
C HIS A 7 -34.12 -25.74 17.83
N GLY A 8 -32.87 -25.33 17.62
CA GLY A 8 -32.18 -25.30 16.34
C GLY A 8 -32.31 -26.59 15.54
N ARG A 9 -32.91 -26.47 14.36
CA ARG A 9 -32.47 -27.29 13.23
C ARG A 9 -31.06 -26.84 12.92
N LYS A 10 -30.07 -27.72 13.08
CA LYS A 10 -28.83 -27.60 12.32
C LYS A 10 -29.26 -27.60 10.86
N GLU A 11 -29.28 -26.45 10.22
CA GLU A 11 -29.32 -26.41 8.76
C GLU A 11 -28.11 -27.20 8.30
N HIS A 12 -28.35 -28.42 7.80
CA HIS A 12 -27.33 -29.13 7.04
C HIS A 12 -27.11 -28.27 5.79
N LEU A 13 -26.10 -27.40 5.88
CA LEU A 13 -25.61 -26.67 4.72
C LEU A 13 -25.32 -27.71 3.63
N PRO A 14 -25.75 -27.46 2.38
CA PRO A 14 -25.45 -28.37 1.29
C PRO A 14 -23.94 -28.54 1.20
N ASN A 15 -23.48 -29.78 1.05
CA ASN A 15 -22.07 -30.08 0.88
C ASN A 15 -21.52 -29.32 -0.34
N MET A 16 -20.29 -28.85 -0.23
CA MET A 16 -19.74 -27.92 -1.22
C MET A 16 -18.24 -28.07 -1.44
N LEU A 17 -17.79 -27.56 -2.59
CA LEU A 17 -16.38 -27.35 -2.88
C LEU A 17 -15.92 -26.01 -2.29
N TYR A 18 -14.91 -26.04 -1.43
CA TYR A 18 -14.23 -24.86 -0.93
C TYR A 18 -12.93 -24.63 -1.70
N ILE A 19 -12.83 -23.50 -2.39
CA ILE A 19 -11.60 -23.07 -3.06
C ILE A 19 -10.89 -22.09 -2.13
N ILE A 20 -9.76 -22.48 -1.56
CA ILE A 20 -9.15 -21.82 -0.40
C ILE A 20 -7.74 -21.33 -0.75
N GLY A 21 -7.50 -20.03 -0.54
CA GLY A 21 -6.15 -19.47 -0.58
C GLY A 21 -5.37 -19.77 0.70
N LEU A 22 -4.15 -20.29 0.55
CA LEU A 22 -3.26 -20.59 1.67
C LEU A 22 -2.40 -19.40 2.10
N GLY A 23 -2.27 -18.36 1.28
CA GLY A 23 -1.30 -17.28 1.51
C GLY A 23 0.07 -17.62 0.94
N LEU A 24 1.13 -16.93 1.37
CA LEU A 24 2.35 -16.79 0.56
C LEU A 24 3.57 -17.59 1.06
N ALA A 25 3.66 -17.86 2.36
CA ALA A 25 4.88 -18.38 2.97
C ALA A 25 4.70 -19.77 3.57
N ASP A 26 3.87 -19.92 4.60
CA ASP A 26 3.83 -21.12 5.45
C ASP A 26 2.43 -21.67 5.72
N GLU A 27 2.32 -22.73 6.53
CA GLU A 27 1.05 -23.37 6.85
C GLU A 27 0.07 -22.50 7.65
N ARG A 28 0.55 -21.39 8.25
CA ARG A 28 -0.17 -20.51 9.17
C ARG A 28 -0.73 -19.27 8.50
N ASP A 29 -0.29 -18.95 7.29
CA ASP A 29 -0.85 -17.87 6.47
C ASP A 29 -2.31 -18.12 6.06
N ILE A 30 -2.79 -19.36 6.20
CA ILE A 30 -4.20 -19.69 6.00
C ILE A 30 -5.08 -18.90 6.97
N SER A 31 -6.16 -18.30 6.46
CA SER A 31 -7.11 -17.60 7.34
C SER A 31 -7.72 -18.57 8.37
N ALA A 32 -7.97 -18.08 9.59
CA ALA A 32 -8.58 -18.89 10.66
C ALA A 32 -9.89 -19.58 10.22
N LYS A 33 -10.70 -18.86 9.44
CA LYS A 33 -11.95 -19.38 8.86
C LYS A 33 -11.71 -20.52 7.87
N ALA A 34 -10.68 -20.41 7.03
CA ALA A 34 -10.32 -21.47 6.10
C ALA A 34 -9.79 -22.70 6.83
N LEU A 35 -8.95 -22.52 7.86
CA LEU A 35 -8.43 -23.62 8.68
C LEU A 35 -9.55 -24.45 9.33
N GLU A 36 -10.58 -23.79 9.85
CA GLU A 36 -11.75 -24.48 10.42
C GLU A 36 -12.51 -25.32 9.39
N ILE A 37 -12.59 -24.85 8.15
CA ILE A 37 -13.24 -25.56 7.05
C ILE A 37 -12.40 -26.78 6.64
N VAL A 38 -11.08 -26.58 6.45
CA VAL A 38 -10.16 -27.67 6.07
C VAL A 38 -10.22 -28.82 7.08
N ARG A 39 -10.25 -28.51 8.38
CA ARG A 39 -10.36 -29.50 9.46
C ARG A 39 -11.66 -30.33 9.41
N LYS A 40 -12.74 -29.79 8.85
CA LYS A 40 -14.05 -30.43 8.74
C LYS A 40 -14.27 -31.11 7.39
N ALA A 41 -13.53 -30.71 6.35
CA ALA A 41 -13.69 -31.21 5.00
C ALA A 41 -13.34 -32.70 4.91
N ASP A 42 -14.14 -33.46 4.16
CA ASP A 42 -13.97 -34.89 3.94
C ASP A 42 -12.72 -35.22 3.12
N ARG A 43 -12.42 -34.37 2.13
CA ARG A 43 -11.23 -34.48 1.29
C ARG A 43 -10.55 -33.13 1.16
N VAL A 44 -9.23 -33.15 1.19
CA VAL A 44 -8.39 -31.96 1.06
C VAL A 44 -7.39 -32.20 -0.07
N TYR A 45 -7.45 -31.37 -1.10
CA TYR A 45 -6.54 -31.37 -2.23
C TYR A 45 -5.63 -30.13 -2.13
N LEU A 46 -4.34 -30.29 -2.40
CA LEU A 46 -3.38 -29.20 -2.50
C LEU A 46 -2.86 -29.15 -3.92
N GLU A 47 -3.08 -28.02 -4.57
CA GLU A 47 -2.42 -27.73 -5.84
C GLU A 47 -0.93 -27.41 -5.59
N ALA A 48 -0.04 -28.07 -6.36
CA ALA A 48 1.40 -27.91 -6.20
C ALA A 48 2.15 -27.50 -7.48
N TYR A 49 1.49 -26.85 -8.46
CA TYR A 49 2.13 -26.48 -9.73
C TYR A 49 2.03 -24.99 -10.12
N THR A 50 1.04 -24.24 -9.62
CA THR A 50 0.90 -22.79 -9.90
C THR A 50 1.85 -21.95 -9.05
N ALA A 51 2.09 -22.37 -7.82
CA ALA A 51 3.11 -21.85 -6.94
C ALA A 51 3.49 -22.94 -5.92
N VAL A 52 4.67 -22.81 -5.32
CA VAL A 52 5.20 -23.79 -4.36
C VAL A 52 5.22 -23.15 -2.98
N LEU A 53 4.47 -23.75 -2.06
CA LEU A 53 4.56 -23.47 -0.63
C LEU A 53 5.97 -23.83 -0.15
N LEU A 54 6.55 -23.01 0.72
CA LEU A 54 7.90 -23.23 1.25
C LEU A 54 7.95 -24.35 2.31
N VAL A 55 6.87 -25.12 2.43
CA VAL A 55 6.62 -26.09 3.48
C VAL A 55 6.30 -27.45 2.88
N GLU A 56 6.88 -28.48 3.47
CA GLU A 56 6.65 -29.87 3.07
C GLU A 56 5.24 -30.34 3.42
N LYS A 57 4.69 -31.24 2.60
CA LYS A 57 3.32 -31.78 2.77
C LYS A 57 3.04 -32.28 4.19
N HIS A 58 3.98 -32.99 4.81
CA HIS A 58 3.76 -33.59 6.13
C HIS A 58 3.56 -32.56 7.25
N VAL A 59 4.16 -31.37 7.11
CA VAL A 59 3.97 -30.25 8.06
C VAL A 59 2.56 -29.69 7.92
N LEU A 60 2.07 -29.52 6.68
CA LEU A 60 0.68 -29.10 6.40
C LEU A 60 -0.32 -30.11 6.97
N GLU A 61 -0.12 -31.40 6.72
CA GLU A 61 -1.00 -32.47 7.25
C GLU A 61 -1.05 -32.47 8.78
N ALA A 62 0.10 -32.27 9.44
CA ALA A 62 0.19 -32.19 10.89
C ALA A 62 -0.56 -30.97 11.44
N TYR A 63 -0.39 -29.79 10.83
CA TYR A 63 -1.03 -28.56 11.29
C TYR A 63 -2.54 -28.51 11.02
N TYR A 64 -2.96 -29.01 9.86
CA TYR A 64 -4.37 -29.11 9.48
C TYR A 64 -5.09 -30.31 10.10
N ALA A 65 -4.35 -31.26 10.67
CA ALA A 65 -4.88 -32.50 11.23
C ALA A 65 -5.75 -33.28 10.23
N ARG A 66 -5.39 -33.22 8.94
CA ARG A 66 -6.08 -33.88 7.82
C ARG A 66 -5.07 -34.35 6.78
N PRO A 67 -5.31 -35.50 6.13
CA PRO A 67 -4.51 -35.94 5.00
C PRO A 67 -4.73 -35.00 3.81
N VAL A 68 -3.66 -34.68 3.09
CA VAL A 68 -3.65 -33.77 1.95
C VAL A 68 -3.26 -34.53 0.68
N VAL A 69 -4.12 -34.50 -0.34
CA VAL A 69 -3.84 -35.11 -1.65
C VAL A 69 -3.19 -34.06 -2.55
N ILE A 70 -1.99 -34.33 -3.04
CA ILE A 70 -1.31 -33.41 -3.98
C ILE A 70 -1.97 -33.56 -5.35
N ALA A 71 -2.53 -32.47 -5.86
CA ALA A 71 -3.07 -32.36 -7.20
C ALA A 71 -2.01 -31.71 -8.11
N ASP A 72 -1.55 -32.47 -9.10
CA ASP A 72 -0.64 -31.95 -10.14
C ASP A 72 -1.40 -31.30 -11.29
N ARG A 73 -0.66 -30.71 -12.22
CA ARG A 73 -1.22 -29.96 -13.35
C ARG A 73 -2.21 -30.78 -14.17
N GLU A 74 -1.89 -32.04 -14.43
CA GLU A 74 -2.77 -32.93 -15.20
C GLU A 74 -4.08 -33.20 -14.45
N MET A 75 -3.99 -33.45 -13.13
CA MET A 75 -5.17 -33.62 -12.28
C MET A 75 -6.06 -32.37 -12.26
N VAL A 76 -5.46 -31.18 -12.18
CA VAL A 76 -6.22 -29.93 -12.06
C VAL A 76 -6.78 -29.46 -13.40
N GLU A 77 -6.02 -29.55 -14.50
CA GLU A 77 -6.45 -29.01 -15.80
C GLU A 77 -7.24 -30.06 -16.62
N SER A 78 -6.79 -31.32 -16.64
CA SER A 78 -7.38 -32.36 -17.51
C SER A 78 -8.28 -33.34 -16.75
N ARG A 79 -7.91 -33.74 -15.52
CA ARG A 79 -8.65 -34.74 -14.74
C ARG A 79 -9.41 -34.16 -13.55
N SER A 80 -9.87 -32.91 -13.64
CA SER A 80 -10.53 -32.23 -12.51
C SER A 80 -11.83 -32.89 -12.05
N HIS A 81 -12.42 -33.76 -12.88
CA HIS A 81 -13.55 -34.60 -12.49
C HIS A 81 -13.23 -35.44 -11.25
N GLU A 82 -11.99 -35.89 -11.04
CA GLU A 82 -11.57 -36.65 -9.85
C GLU A 82 -11.70 -35.81 -8.56
N ILE A 83 -11.44 -34.50 -8.65
CA ILE A 83 -11.57 -33.56 -7.53
C ILE A 83 -13.04 -33.24 -7.26
N LEU A 84 -13.83 -33.07 -8.33
CA LEU A 84 -15.24 -32.69 -8.26
C LEU A 84 -16.18 -33.89 -7.96
N GLU A 85 -15.73 -35.11 -8.21
CA GLU A 85 -16.51 -36.33 -8.01
C GLU A 85 -16.97 -36.44 -6.57
N GLY A 86 -18.28 -36.51 -6.32
CA GLY A 86 -18.86 -36.58 -4.97
C GLY A 86 -18.78 -35.28 -4.16
N ALA A 87 -18.32 -34.16 -4.73
CA ALA A 87 -18.30 -32.86 -4.04
C ALA A 87 -19.71 -32.25 -3.83
N HIS A 88 -20.75 -32.85 -4.42
CA HIS A 88 -22.15 -32.53 -4.13
C HIS A 88 -22.69 -33.28 -2.90
N GLU A 89 -22.00 -34.34 -2.44
CA GLU A 89 -22.39 -35.16 -1.30
C GLU A 89 -21.46 -35.02 -0.09
N LYS A 90 -20.27 -34.45 -0.28
CA LYS A 90 -19.22 -34.32 0.73
C LYS A 90 -18.51 -32.98 0.61
N ASP A 91 -18.04 -32.45 1.74
CA ASP A 91 -17.29 -31.21 1.75
C ASP A 91 -15.86 -31.46 1.23
N VAL A 92 -15.48 -30.75 0.17
CA VAL A 92 -14.15 -30.89 -0.46
C VAL A 92 -13.42 -29.56 -0.35
N ALA A 93 -12.21 -29.57 0.19
CA ALA A 93 -11.34 -28.41 0.21
C ALA A 93 -10.29 -28.53 -0.90
N PHE A 94 -10.19 -27.52 -1.75
CA PHE A 94 -9.16 -27.35 -2.78
C PHE A 94 -8.30 -26.16 -2.38
N LEU A 95 -7.06 -26.44 -1.99
CA LEU A 95 -6.10 -25.48 -1.46
C LEU A 95 -5.19 -24.99 -2.58
N VAL A 96 -5.07 -23.67 -2.68
CA VAL A 96 -4.27 -22.94 -3.68
C VAL A 96 -3.26 -22.06 -2.96
N VAL A 97 -2.00 -22.09 -3.39
CA VAL A 97 -0.95 -21.20 -2.85
C VAL A 97 -1.24 -19.76 -3.27
N GLY A 98 -1.17 -18.83 -2.31
CA GLY A 98 -1.59 -17.44 -2.48
C GLY A 98 -3.10 -17.30 -2.41
N ASP A 99 -3.67 -16.71 -3.46
CA ASP A 99 -5.10 -16.43 -3.58
C ASP A 99 -5.70 -17.17 -4.79
N PRO A 100 -6.89 -17.79 -4.67
CA PRO A 100 -7.41 -18.68 -5.69
C PRO A 100 -7.67 -18.07 -7.06
N PHE A 101 -7.86 -16.76 -7.20
CA PHE A 101 -8.25 -16.12 -8.47
C PHE A 101 -7.31 -15.01 -8.93
N SER A 102 -6.18 -14.81 -8.24
CA SER A 102 -5.26 -13.72 -8.56
C SER A 102 -4.45 -13.97 -9.84
N ALA A 103 -3.74 -15.10 -9.92
CA ALA A 103 -2.80 -15.40 -11.02
C ALA A 103 -2.88 -16.86 -11.47
N THR A 104 -4.09 -17.43 -11.43
CA THR A 104 -4.35 -18.85 -11.68
C THR A 104 -5.47 -19.04 -12.69
N THR A 105 -5.64 -20.27 -13.17
CA THR A 105 -6.72 -20.67 -14.08
C THR A 105 -7.96 -21.21 -13.36
N HIS A 106 -8.05 -21.09 -12.02
CA HIS A 106 -9.10 -21.74 -11.22
C HIS A 106 -10.51 -21.19 -11.40
N THR A 107 -10.68 -20.09 -12.14
CA THR A 107 -12.00 -19.69 -12.66
C THR A 107 -12.66 -20.84 -13.44
N ASP A 108 -11.86 -21.70 -14.08
CA ASP A 108 -12.33 -22.91 -14.73
C ASP A 108 -13.03 -23.89 -13.76
N PHE A 109 -12.54 -24.05 -12.52
CA PHE A 109 -13.22 -24.89 -11.51
C PHE A 109 -14.60 -24.35 -11.16
N ALA A 110 -14.72 -23.03 -11.00
CA ALA A 110 -16.00 -22.38 -10.75
C ALA A 110 -16.98 -22.61 -11.91
N LEU A 111 -16.50 -22.62 -13.16
CA LEU A 111 -17.31 -22.95 -14.34
C LEU A 111 -17.71 -24.43 -14.36
N ARG A 112 -16.77 -25.36 -14.16
CA ARG A 112 -17.04 -26.81 -14.14
C ARG A 112 -18.03 -27.18 -13.04
N CYS A 113 -17.94 -26.58 -11.85
CA CYS A 113 -18.91 -26.79 -10.77
C CYS A 113 -20.34 -26.41 -11.18
N ARG A 114 -20.49 -25.30 -11.93
CA ARG A 114 -21.78 -24.82 -12.42
C ARG A 114 -22.34 -25.67 -13.56
N GLN A 115 -21.46 -26.25 -14.38
CA GLN A 115 -21.80 -27.11 -15.51
C GLN A 115 -22.02 -28.57 -15.11
N ASN A 116 -21.63 -28.97 -13.89
CA ASN A 116 -21.86 -30.31 -13.39
C ASN A 116 -23.35 -30.62 -13.22
N HIS A 117 -23.72 -31.89 -13.35
CA HIS A 117 -25.09 -32.36 -13.17
C HIS A 117 -25.13 -33.50 -12.14
N PRO A 118 -25.62 -33.26 -10.91
CA PRO A 118 -26.20 -32.01 -10.39
C PRO A 118 -25.15 -30.89 -10.18
N PRO A 119 -25.55 -29.60 -10.19
CA PRO A 119 -24.64 -28.49 -9.93
C PRO A 119 -23.97 -28.63 -8.56
N ILE A 120 -22.66 -28.38 -8.50
CA ILE A 120 -21.90 -28.43 -7.25
C ILE A 120 -21.88 -27.02 -6.65
N PRO A 121 -22.43 -26.81 -5.44
CA PRO A 121 -22.23 -25.57 -4.72
C PRO A 121 -20.74 -25.39 -4.45
N TYR A 122 -20.21 -24.19 -4.67
CA TYR A 122 -18.83 -23.88 -4.32
C TYR A 122 -18.73 -22.55 -3.58
N ARG A 123 -17.67 -22.41 -2.79
CA ARG A 123 -17.37 -21.20 -2.04
C ARG A 123 -15.87 -20.90 -2.12
N THR A 124 -15.53 -19.67 -2.47
CA THR A 124 -14.14 -19.22 -2.46
C THR A 124 -13.80 -18.52 -1.15
N LEU A 125 -12.62 -18.81 -0.61
CA LEU A 125 -12.00 -18.10 0.49
C LEU A 125 -10.70 -17.44 0.00
N PRO A 126 -10.70 -16.11 -0.23
CA PRO A 126 -9.53 -15.40 -0.71
C PRO A 126 -8.46 -15.29 0.39
N ASN A 127 -7.22 -15.01 -0.01
CA ASN A 127 -6.10 -14.80 0.91
C ASN A 127 -5.07 -13.80 0.35
N ALA A 128 -3.93 -13.63 1.02
CA ALA A 128 -2.81 -12.83 0.54
C ALA A 128 -2.30 -13.34 -0.81
N SER A 129 -2.01 -12.40 -1.71
CA SER A 129 -1.58 -12.65 -3.08
C SER A 129 -0.32 -11.85 -3.37
N ILE A 130 0.57 -12.36 -4.21
CA ILE A 130 1.74 -11.60 -4.66
C ILE A 130 1.34 -10.28 -5.33
N LEU A 131 0.16 -10.23 -5.96
CA LEU A 131 -0.37 -9.02 -6.60
C LEU A 131 -0.64 -7.88 -5.62
N THR A 132 -0.94 -8.20 -4.36
CA THR A 132 -1.20 -7.20 -3.31
C THR A 132 -0.02 -7.07 -2.35
N ALA A 133 0.64 -8.18 -2.03
CA ALA A 133 1.78 -8.20 -1.12
C ALA A 133 2.98 -7.44 -1.68
N VAL A 134 3.12 -7.31 -3.01
CA VAL A 134 4.19 -6.50 -3.64
C VAL A 134 4.23 -5.05 -3.16
N GLY A 135 3.17 -4.54 -2.54
CA GLY A 135 3.21 -3.25 -1.84
C GLY A 135 4.31 -3.15 -0.76
N ALA A 136 4.81 -4.30 -0.26
CA ALA A 136 5.97 -4.38 0.63
C ALA A 136 7.25 -3.78 0.02
N THR A 137 7.34 -3.64 -1.31
CA THR A 137 8.47 -2.95 -1.97
C THR A 137 8.45 -1.43 -1.80
N GLY A 138 7.46 -0.88 -1.08
CA GLY A 138 7.28 0.57 -0.91
C GLY A 138 6.65 1.28 -2.12
N LEU A 139 6.37 0.53 -3.19
CA LEU A 139 5.72 1.07 -4.39
C LEU A 139 4.20 1.09 -4.19
N SER A 140 3.54 2.15 -4.66
CA SER A 140 2.09 2.28 -4.54
C SER A 140 1.39 1.28 -5.45
N LEU A 141 0.56 0.41 -4.85
CA LEU A 141 -0.27 -0.55 -5.57
C LEU A 141 -1.18 0.12 -6.62
N TYR A 142 -1.61 1.36 -6.38
CA TYR A 142 -2.43 2.14 -7.33
C TYR A 142 -1.67 2.54 -8.61
N ARG A 143 -0.35 2.43 -8.61
CA ARG A 143 0.52 2.77 -9.75
C ARG A 143 1.00 1.51 -10.49
N PHE A 144 0.53 0.32 -10.14
CA PHE A 144 0.80 -0.88 -10.93
C PHE A 144 -0.15 -0.98 -12.13
N GLY A 145 0.41 -1.28 -13.29
CA GLY A 145 -0.33 -1.51 -14.52
C GLY A 145 -0.62 -2.99 -14.75
N GLN A 146 -0.71 -3.37 -16.03
CA GLN A 146 -0.94 -4.77 -16.40
C GLN A 146 0.21 -5.66 -15.91
N THR A 147 -0.11 -6.71 -15.14
CA THR A 147 0.87 -7.73 -14.73
C THR A 147 1.24 -8.61 -15.92
N VAL A 148 2.50 -9.00 -16.02
CA VAL A 148 3.02 -9.86 -17.09
C VAL A 148 3.71 -11.09 -16.51
N SER A 149 3.81 -12.15 -17.31
CA SER A 149 4.53 -13.37 -16.95
C SER A 149 5.75 -13.53 -17.86
N MET A 150 6.91 -13.73 -17.27
CA MET A 150 8.14 -14.09 -17.96
C MET A 150 8.24 -15.61 -18.01
N VAL A 151 8.49 -16.18 -19.19
CA VAL A 151 8.68 -17.62 -19.39
C VAL A 151 10.14 -17.94 -19.69
N PHE A 152 10.58 -19.16 -19.42
CA PHE A 152 11.94 -19.57 -19.76
C PHE A 152 12.15 -19.57 -21.28
N PHE A 153 13.23 -18.95 -21.72
CA PHE A 153 13.70 -19.07 -23.09
C PHE A 153 14.32 -20.43 -23.33
N THR A 154 14.13 -20.92 -24.54
CA THR A 154 14.81 -22.09 -25.09
C THR A 154 15.56 -21.68 -26.35
N ASP A 155 16.46 -22.51 -26.83
CA ASP A 155 17.29 -22.19 -28.00
C ASP A 155 16.45 -21.80 -29.24
N ASP A 156 15.28 -22.42 -29.40
CA ASP A 156 14.40 -22.22 -30.55
C ASP A 156 13.19 -21.31 -30.26
N TRP A 157 12.96 -20.92 -28.99
CA TRP A 157 11.78 -20.16 -28.59
C TRP A 157 12.09 -19.09 -27.54
N THR A 158 12.06 -17.83 -28.00
CA THR A 158 12.27 -16.62 -27.19
C THR A 158 11.05 -15.70 -27.31
N PRO A 159 9.95 -15.97 -26.59
CA PRO A 159 8.73 -15.17 -26.66
C PRO A 159 8.95 -13.79 -26.07
N ASP A 160 8.53 -12.75 -26.78
CA ASP A 160 8.69 -11.34 -26.39
C ASP A 160 7.36 -10.61 -26.18
N SER A 161 6.24 -11.35 -26.10
CA SER A 161 4.90 -10.78 -25.92
C SER A 161 4.71 -9.97 -24.63
N PHE A 162 5.56 -10.20 -23.62
CA PHE A 162 5.56 -9.40 -22.39
C PHE A 162 6.02 -7.95 -22.66
N TYR A 163 6.88 -7.74 -23.66
CA TYR A 163 7.53 -6.45 -23.91
C TYR A 163 6.53 -5.36 -24.28
N ASP A 164 5.57 -5.66 -25.16
CA ASP A 164 4.55 -4.70 -25.59
C ASP A 164 3.67 -4.24 -24.42
N ARG A 165 3.32 -5.16 -23.51
CA ARG A 165 2.53 -4.85 -22.30
C ARG A 165 3.32 -3.99 -21.32
N ILE A 166 4.61 -4.27 -21.13
CA ILE A 166 5.49 -3.41 -20.33
C ILE A 166 5.60 -2.02 -20.97
N ALA A 167 5.71 -1.95 -22.30
CA ALA A 167 5.77 -0.69 -23.03
C ALA A 167 4.51 0.17 -22.80
N ASP A 168 3.33 -0.45 -22.80
CA ASP A 168 2.08 0.24 -22.53
C ASP A 168 1.99 0.76 -21.09
N ASN A 169 2.40 -0.03 -20.09
CA ASN A 169 2.53 0.44 -18.72
C ASN A 169 3.54 1.60 -18.61
N ALA A 170 4.67 1.50 -19.30
CA ALA A 170 5.72 2.51 -19.27
C ALA A 170 5.26 3.85 -19.90
N LYS A 171 4.44 3.83 -20.95
CA LYS A 171 3.81 5.04 -21.54
C LYS A 171 2.95 5.78 -20.51
N LEU A 172 2.24 5.04 -19.66
CA LEU A 172 1.39 5.57 -18.59
C LEU A 172 2.16 5.84 -17.29
N ALA A 173 3.48 5.64 -17.28
CA ALA A 173 4.35 5.74 -16.11
C ALA A 173 3.92 4.83 -14.93
N LEU A 174 3.35 3.67 -15.23
CA LEU A 174 2.96 2.64 -14.28
C LEU A 174 4.11 1.66 -14.02
N HIS A 175 4.13 1.09 -12.81
CA HIS A 175 4.98 -0.05 -12.46
C HIS A 175 4.44 -1.31 -13.11
N THR A 176 5.33 -2.26 -13.42
CA THR A 176 4.92 -3.55 -13.96
C THR A 176 5.42 -4.66 -13.06
N LEU A 177 4.50 -5.43 -12.49
CA LEU A 177 4.82 -6.69 -11.83
C LEU A 177 5.05 -7.76 -12.90
N VAL A 178 6.22 -8.40 -12.83
CA VAL A 178 6.65 -9.50 -13.68
C VAL A 178 6.66 -10.77 -12.82
N LEU A 179 5.70 -11.65 -13.07
CA LEU A 179 5.64 -12.99 -12.49
C LEU A 179 6.63 -13.89 -13.23
N LEU A 180 7.39 -14.69 -12.49
CA LEU A 180 8.47 -15.50 -13.06
C LEU A 180 8.01 -16.95 -13.24
N ASP A 181 8.53 -17.59 -14.29
CA ASP A 181 8.14 -18.93 -14.68
C ASP A 181 8.46 -19.98 -13.62
N ILE A 182 7.58 -20.97 -13.54
CA ILE A 182 7.69 -22.12 -12.66
C ILE A 182 7.47 -23.38 -13.49
N LYS A 183 8.50 -24.21 -13.59
CA LYS A 183 8.44 -25.48 -14.31
C LYS A 183 8.53 -26.63 -13.32
N VAL A 184 7.39 -27.24 -13.00
CA VAL A 184 7.30 -28.37 -12.06
C VAL A 184 6.71 -29.57 -12.80
N LYS A 185 7.39 -30.72 -12.75
CA LYS A 185 6.99 -31.95 -13.44
C LYS A 185 6.70 -31.74 -14.93
N GLU A 186 7.55 -30.99 -15.64
CA GLU A 186 7.45 -30.93 -17.09
C GLU A 186 7.95 -32.25 -17.70
N PRO A 187 7.23 -32.83 -18.68
CA PRO A 187 7.74 -33.96 -19.42
C PRO A 187 8.91 -33.52 -20.30
N ASP A 188 10.02 -34.24 -20.23
CA ASP A 188 11.15 -34.06 -21.15
C ASP A 188 10.66 -34.28 -22.58
N LEU A 189 10.67 -33.21 -23.38
CA LEU A 189 10.19 -33.21 -24.76
C LEU A 189 10.94 -34.22 -25.63
N GLN A 190 12.23 -34.47 -25.37
CA GLN A 190 13.02 -35.43 -26.12
C GLN A 190 12.72 -36.88 -25.72
N ALA A 191 12.41 -37.13 -24.45
CA ALA A 191 11.93 -38.42 -23.99
C ALA A 191 10.49 -38.67 -24.47
N LEU A 192 9.65 -37.65 -24.44
CA LEU A 192 8.26 -37.69 -24.89
C LEU A 192 8.14 -37.96 -26.39
N ALA A 193 8.99 -37.32 -27.20
CA ALA A 193 9.12 -37.60 -28.64
C ALA A 193 9.55 -39.06 -28.91
N ARG A 194 10.18 -39.72 -27.93
CA ARG A 194 10.56 -41.14 -27.96
C ARG A 194 9.56 -42.05 -27.22
N GLY A 195 8.38 -41.53 -26.85
CA GLY A 195 7.31 -42.27 -26.20
C GLY A 195 7.53 -42.57 -24.71
N LYS A 196 8.52 -41.94 -24.06
CA LYS A 196 8.79 -42.08 -22.62
C LYS A 196 8.46 -40.79 -21.88
N ILE A 197 7.59 -40.88 -20.89
CA ILE A 197 7.31 -39.75 -19.99
C ILE A 197 8.36 -39.77 -18.89
N VAL A 198 9.34 -38.87 -19.00
CA VAL A 198 10.34 -38.61 -17.95
C VAL A 198 10.12 -37.18 -17.50
N TYR A 199 10.02 -36.94 -16.19
CA TYR A 199 9.80 -35.62 -15.64
C TYR A 199 11.12 -34.95 -15.28
N GLU A 200 11.29 -33.70 -15.70
CA GLU A 200 12.44 -32.89 -15.30
C GLU A 200 12.34 -32.45 -13.83
N PRO A 201 13.48 -32.21 -13.15
CA PRO A 201 13.47 -31.60 -11.83
C PRO A 201 12.83 -30.21 -11.86
N PRO A 202 12.20 -29.77 -10.76
CA PRO A 202 11.52 -28.48 -10.73
C PRO A 202 12.52 -27.34 -10.91
N ARG A 203 12.18 -26.41 -11.80
CA ARG A 203 12.98 -25.22 -12.12
C ARG A 203 12.15 -23.97 -11.84
N PHE A 204 12.74 -23.04 -11.11
CA PHE A 204 12.13 -21.75 -10.77
C PHE A 204 13.00 -20.64 -11.34
N MET A 205 12.38 -19.72 -12.06
CA MET A 205 13.11 -18.61 -12.66
C MET A 205 13.55 -17.62 -11.58
N THR A 206 14.82 -17.23 -11.62
CA THR A 206 15.36 -16.20 -10.73
C THR A 206 15.19 -14.80 -11.33
N VAL A 207 15.18 -13.77 -10.48
CA VAL A 207 15.25 -12.35 -10.89
C VAL A 207 16.41 -12.11 -11.85
N ALA A 208 17.58 -12.68 -11.57
CA ALA A 208 18.77 -12.57 -12.43
C ALA A 208 18.54 -13.13 -13.83
N GLN A 209 17.89 -14.29 -13.95
CA GLN A 209 17.52 -14.86 -15.25
C GLN A 209 16.48 -14.01 -15.97
N CYS A 210 15.45 -13.55 -15.26
CA CYS A 210 14.43 -12.66 -15.82
C CYS A 210 15.06 -11.37 -16.36
N ALA A 211 15.92 -10.71 -15.59
CA ALA A 211 16.60 -9.49 -15.99
C ALA A 211 17.46 -9.70 -17.24
N ARG A 212 18.20 -10.81 -17.33
CA ARG A 212 18.96 -11.18 -18.55
C ARG A 212 18.06 -11.36 -19.76
N GLN A 213 16.94 -12.09 -19.62
CA GLN A 213 15.99 -12.29 -20.73
C GLN A 213 15.34 -10.97 -21.16
N MET A 214 15.01 -10.08 -20.22
CA MET A 214 14.47 -8.75 -20.53
C MET A 214 15.47 -7.90 -21.32
N LEU A 215 16.76 -7.89 -20.91
CA LEU A 215 17.81 -7.17 -21.63
C LEU A 215 18.05 -7.76 -23.03
N GLN A 216 18.03 -9.09 -23.19
CA GLN A 216 18.15 -9.73 -24.49
C GLN A 216 17.03 -9.31 -25.46
N VAL A 217 15.78 -9.20 -24.96
CA VAL A 217 14.65 -8.72 -25.77
C VAL A 217 14.77 -7.22 -26.06
N GLU A 218 15.23 -6.42 -25.10
CA GLU A 218 15.49 -5.00 -25.33
C GLU A 218 16.55 -4.78 -26.43
N GLU A 219 17.65 -5.54 -26.43
CA GLU A 219 18.67 -5.45 -27.48
C GLU A 219 18.12 -5.74 -28.88
N LYS A 220 17.14 -6.66 -28.97
CA LYS A 220 16.45 -7.01 -30.21
C LYS A 220 15.41 -5.96 -30.63
N ARG A 221 14.64 -5.42 -29.68
CA ARG A 221 13.48 -4.54 -29.94
C ARG A 221 13.85 -3.05 -29.98
N GLN A 222 14.90 -2.64 -29.29
CA GLN A 222 15.43 -1.28 -29.22
C GLN A 222 14.36 -0.22 -28.91
N GLY A 223 13.45 -0.51 -27.98
CA GLY A 223 12.30 0.35 -27.68
C GLY A 223 12.45 1.22 -26.43
N ASP A 224 13.58 1.13 -25.72
CA ASP A 224 13.88 1.85 -24.47
C ASP A 224 12.84 1.59 -23.37
N VAL A 225 12.39 0.35 -23.25
CA VAL A 225 11.36 -0.06 -22.27
C VAL A 225 12.03 -0.75 -21.08
N CYS A 226 12.91 -1.71 -21.36
CA CYS A 226 13.66 -2.54 -20.42
C CYS A 226 15.17 -2.31 -20.57
N GLY A 227 15.60 -1.05 -20.68
CA GLY A 227 17.02 -0.69 -20.79
C GLY A 227 17.86 -1.09 -19.56
N LYS A 228 19.18 -1.15 -19.73
CA LYS A 228 20.15 -1.53 -18.67
C LYS A 228 20.03 -0.68 -17.41
N GLU A 229 19.86 0.62 -17.57
CA GLU A 229 19.74 1.60 -16.48
C GLU A 229 18.32 1.66 -15.87
N LYS A 230 17.36 0.90 -16.41
CA LYS A 230 15.99 0.92 -15.93
C LYS A 230 15.93 0.37 -14.51
N LEU A 231 15.29 1.12 -13.61
CA LEU A 231 15.13 0.70 -12.22
C LEU A 231 14.13 -0.42 -12.10
N ALA A 232 14.49 -1.39 -11.28
CA ALA A 232 13.69 -2.56 -10.98
C ALA A 232 13.89 -2.98 -9.52
N VAL A 233 12.92 -3.72 -9.00
CA VAL A 233 12.97 -4.32 -7.68
C VAL A 233 12.87 -5.83 -7.84
N GLY A 234 13.90 -6.55 -7.44
CA GLY A 234 13.86 -8.00 -7.28
C GLY A 234 13.25 -8.34 -5.93
N VAL A 235 12.29 -9.26 -5.92
CA VAL A 235 11.60 -9.72 -4.72
C VAL A 235 11.71 -11.23 -4.64
N ALA A 236 12.02 -11.75 -3.47
CA ALA A 236 12.11 -13.18 -3.21
C ALA A 236 11.43 -13.56 -1.89
N ARG A 237 10.66 -14.65 -1.92
CA ARG A 237 9.99 -15.27 -0.76
C ARG A 237 9.18 -14.27 0.07
N LEU A 238 8.44 -13.42 -0.63
CA LEU A 238 7.64 -12.36 -0.02
C LEU A 238 6.61 -12.93 0.97
N GLY A 239 6.57 -12.39 2.17
CA GLY A 239 5.74 -12.85 3.29
C GLY A 239 6.41 -13.89 4.19
N SER A 240 7.58 -14.42 3.85
CA SER A 240 8.31 -15.38 4.69
C SER A 240 9.36 -14.72 5.57
N GLU A 241 9.85 -15.42 6.60
CA GLU A 241 11.00 -14.95 7.41
C GLU A 241 12.28 -14.73 6.58
N GLY A 242 12.39 -15.40 5.44
CA GLY A 242 13.52 -15.28 4.52
C GLY A 242 13.28 -14.27 3.40
N GLU A 243 12.31 -13.37 3.51
CA GLU A 243 12.01 -12.36 2.49
C GLU A 243 13.24 -11.53 2.11
N GLN A 244 13.41 -11.28 0.81
CA GLN A 244 14.42 -10.36 0.31
C GLN A 244 13.85 -9.45 -0.77
N ILE A 245 14.09 -8.15 -0.61
CA ILE A 245 13.70 -7.12 -1.55
C ILE A 245 14.95 -6.31 -1.88
N VAL A 246 15.35 -6.30 -3.15
CA VAL A 246 16.55 -5.61 -3.63
C VAL A 246 16.18 -4.71 -4.78
N ALA A 247 16.37 -3.41 -4.61
CA ALA A 247 16.23 -2.43 -5.68
C ALA A 247 17.58 -2.17 -6.36
N GLY A 248 17.55 -2.01 -7.68
CA GLY A 248 18.74 -1.73 -8.48
C GLY A 248 18.38 -1.46 -9.93
N THR A 249 19.39 -1.27 -10.76
CA THR A 249 19.20 -1.26 -12.21
C THR A 249 18.95 -2.68 -12.73
N LEU A 250 18.30 -2.80 -13.88
CA LEU A 250 18.07 -4.09 -14.51
C LEU A 250 19.40 -4.82 -14.79
N GLU A 251 20.46 -4.07 -15.11
CA GLU A 251 21.82 -4.60 -15.24
C GLU A 251 22.37 -5.15 -13.91
N GLU A 252 22.25 -4.41 -12.81
CA GLU A 252 22.68 -4.90 -11.48
C GLU A 252 21.93 -6.17 -11.06
N LEU A 253 20.62 -6.22 -11.31
CA LEU A 253 19.80 -7.38 -10.98
C LEU A 253 20.17 -8.63 -11.78
N THR A 254 20.84 -8.52 -12.93
CA THR A 254 21.30 -9.70 -13.70
C THR A 254 22.29 -10.57 -12.94
N SER A 255 22.97 -10.01 -11.94
CA SER A 255 23.97 -10.69 -11.12
C SER A 255 23.55 -10.83 -9.66
N ALA A 256 22.34 -10.37 -9.30
CA ALA A 256 21.83 -10.43 -7.94
C ALA A 256 21.45 -11.87 -7.56
N ASP A 257 21.99 -12.35 -6.43
CA ASP A 257 21.57 -13.59 -5.79
C ASP A 257 20.62 -13.29 -4.63
N LEU A 258 19.35 -13.59 -4.86
CA LEU A 258 18.27 -13.45 -3.88
C LEU A 258 17.97 -14.77 -3.14
N GLY A 259 18.76 -15.82 -3.39
CA GLY A 259 18.62 -17.13 -2.77
C GLY A 259 17.53 -18.01 -3.39
N LYS A 260 16.77 -18.69 -2.53
CA LYS A 260 15.77 -19.71 -2.89
C LYS A 260 14.48 -19.11 -3.52
N PRO A 261 13.79 -19.83 -4.40
CA PRO A 261 12.47 -19.42 -4.91
C PRO A 261 11.43 -19.25 -3.79
N LEU A 262 10.30 -18.57 -4.02
CA LEU A 262 9.82 -17.98 -5.29
C LEU A 262 10.26 -16.53 -5.47
N HIS A 263 10.52 -16.13 -6.72
CA HIS A 263 10.99 -14.80 -7.06
C HIS A 263 9.96 -14.07 -7.94
N SER A 264 9.91 -12.74 -7.83
CA SER A 264 9.21 -11.83 -8.73
C SER A 264 10.08 -10.61 -9.02
N LEU A 265 9.81 -9.91 -10.13
CA LEU A 265 10.51 -8.67 -10.48
C LEU A 265 9.47 -7.57 -10.70
N VAL A 266 9.75 -6.38 -10.19
CA VAL A 266 8.94 -5.19 -10.49
C VAL A 266 9.78 -4.24 -11.32
N LEU A 267 9.30 -3.88 -12.50
CA LEU A 267 9.91 -2.81 -13.30
C LEU A 267 9.30 -1.47 -12.90
N CYS A 268 10.14 -0.51 -12.50
CA CYS A 268 9.64 0.78 -12.03
C CYS A 268 9.17 1.68 -13.18
N GLY A 269 8.05 2.36 -12.96
CA GLY A 269 7.54 3.39 -13.84
C GLY A 269 8.50 4.59 -13.95
N LYS A 270 8.37 5.39 -15.02
CA LYS A 270 9.23 6.58 -15.22
C LYS A 270 9.04 7.67 -14.16
N LYS A 271 7.88 7.70 -13.49
CA LYS A 271 7.57 8.64 -12.43
C LYS A 271 7.28 7.85 -11.16
N MET A 272 8.01 8.17 -10.10
CA MET A 272 7.82 7.66 -8.75
C MET A 272 7.64 8.85 -7.82
N HIS A 273 6.73 8.71 -6.86
CA HIS A 273 6.59 9.67 -5.78
C HIS A 273 7.84 9.62 -4.88
N GLU A 274 8.18 10.72 -4.21
CA GLU A 274 9.35 10.79 -3.32
C GLU A 274 9.31 9.72 -2.23
N MET A 275 8.16 9.53 -1.59
CA MET A 275 7.93 8.42 -0.66
C MET A 275 8.19 7.03 -1.26
N GLU A 276 7.87 6.80 -2.54
CA GLU A 276 8.14 5.50 -3.19
C GLU A 276 9.64 5.31 -3.42
N TRP A 277 10.37 6.40 -3.70
CA TRP A 277 11.83 6.35 -3.78
C TRP A 277 12.45 6.02 -2.43
N ASP A 278 12.06 6.74 -1.37
CA ASP A 278 12.60 6.50 -0.03
C ASP A 278 12.26 5.09 0.46
N ALA A 279 11.07 4.58 0.14
CA ALA A 279 10.60 3.26 0.58
C ALA A 279 11.11 2.10 -0.28
N SER A 280 11.41 2.31 -1.56
CA SER A 280 12.01 1.29 -2.44
C SER A 280 13.54 1.24 -2.34
N VAL A 281 14.16 2.26 -1.73
CA VAL A 281 15.58 2.33 -1.39
C VAL A 281 15.81 2.17 0.13
N PRO A 282 15.34 1.12 0.82
CA PRO A 282 15.78 0.87 2.18
C PRO A 282 17.13 0.12 2.13
N ALA A 283 18.18 0.72 2.72
CA ALA A 283 19.44 0.08 3.08
C ALA A 283 20.40 -0.38 1.96
N ALA A 284 20.45 0.31 0.82
CA ALA A 284 21.56 0.17 -0.13
C ALA A 284 22.74 1.10 0.23
N GLU A 285 23.46 0.79 1.33
CA GLU A 285 24.78 1.38 1.62
C GLU A 285 25.85 1.06 0.54
N SER A 286 25.50 0.29 -0.50
CA SER A 286 26.41 -0.24 -1.51
C SER A 286 26.12 0.13 -2.96
N LEU A 287 25.25 1.12 -3.24
CA LEU A 287 25.14 1.65 -4.61
C LEU A 287 26.37 2.53 -4.94
N PRO A 288 27.05 2.34 -6.08
CA PRO A 288 28.18 3.18 -6.46
C PRO A 288 27.75 4.65 -6.52
N LYS A 289 28.52 5.52 -5.86
CA LYS A 289 28.37 6.99 -5.78
C LYS A 289 28.18 7.72 -7.13
N ARG A 290 28.26 7.03 -8.28
CA ARG A 290 27.99 7.59 -9.61
C ARG A 290 26.51 7.96 -9.81
N LEU A 291 25.56 7.21 -9.26
CA LEU A 291 24.14 7.59 -9.34
C LEU A 291 23.76 8.66 -8.32
N ALA A 292 24.43 8.71 -7.16
CA ALA A 292 24.32 9.83 -6.22
C ALA A 292 24.89 11.14 -6.79
N GLN A 293 25.87 11.08 -7.72
CA GLN A 293 26.47 12.27 -8.33
C GLN A 293 25.68 12.84 -9.51
N VAL A 294 24.91 12.05 -10.26
CA VAL A 294 23.96 12.60 -11.25
C VAL A 294 22.87 13.44 -10.56
N VAL A 295 22.64 13.20 -9.26
CA VAL A 295 21.64 13.89 -8.42
C VAL A 295 22.13 15.21 -7.81
N VAL A 296 23.44 15.53 -7.79
CA VAL A 296 23.93 16.79 -7.17
C VAL A 296 24.36 17.86 -8.18
N THR A 297 24.70 17.52 -9.42
CA THR A 297 25.26 18.50 -10.39
C THR A 297 24.29 19.08 -11.43
N ARG A 298 22.98 18.83 -11.34
CA ARG A 298 21.94 19.52 -12.15
C ARG A 298 20.86 20.20 -11.31
N ARG A 299 21.26 20.98 -10.30
CA ARG A 299 20.54 22.19 -9.84
C ARG A 299 21.45 23.10 -9.01
N ALA A 300 22.65 23.39 -9.53
CA ALA A 300 23.38 24.61 -9.18
C ALA A 300 22.75 25.81 -9.92
N ASN A 301 21.49 26.10 -9.57
CA ASN A 301 20.78 27.36 -9.70
C ASN A 301 19.38 27.11 -9.12
N PRO A 302 18.99 27.74 -8.00
CA PRO A 302 17.69 27.52 -7.41
C PRO A 302 16.66 28.32 -8.22
N THR A 303 16.11 27.70 -9.25
CA THR A 303 14.79 28.09 -9.76
C THR A 303 13.76 27.10 -9.18
N PRO A 304 12.90 27.54 -8.25
CA PRO A 304 11.96 26.66 -7.57
C PRO A 304 10.74 26.47 -8.47
N LEU A 305 10.37 25.23 -8.78
CA LEU A 305 9.03 24.87 -9.23
C LEU A 305 8.84 23.34 -9.18
N ALA A 306 8.33 22.89 -8.05
CA ALA A 306 7.14 22.04 -7.93
C ALA A 306 6.76 21.85 -6.45
N ILE A 307 6.69 22.97 -5.70
CA ILE A 307 6.00 23.07 -4.41
C ILE A 307 4.58 23.63 -4.66
N THR A 308 4.05 23.57 -5.89
CA THR A 308 2.92 24.41 -6.28
C THR A 308 1.60 23.99 -5.63
N ASP A 309 1.35 22.71 -5.38
CA ASP A 309 0.03 22.28 -4.90
C ASP A 309 -0.11 22.41 -3.37
N PHE A 310 0.97 22.15 -2.62
CA PHE A 310 0.99 22.43 -1.18
C PHE A 310 1.29 23.90 -0.87
N SER A 311 2.19 24.58 -1.58
CA SER A 311 2.47 26.00 -1.30
C SER A 311 1.28 26.89 -1.62
N THR A 312 0.52 26.62 -2.68
CA THR A 312 -0.70 27.38 -2.98
C THR A 312 -1.76 27.14 -1.91
N ALA A 313 -1.93 25.92 -1.43
CA ALA A 313 -2.84 25.63 -0.33
C ALA A 313 -2.46 26.39 0.94
N TRP A 314 -1.21 26.27 1.41
CA TRP A 314 -0.74 26.99 2.60
C TRP A 314 -0.75 28.51 2.42
N ALA A 315 -0.41 29.03 1.23
CA ALA A 315 -0.48 30.46 0.94
C ALA A 315 -1.93 30.96 0.94
N SER A 316 -2.88 30.16 0.44
CA SER A 316 -4.32 30.45 0.49
C SER A 316 -4.82 30.49 1.94
N TYR A 317 -4.37 29.57 2.78
CA TYR A 317 -4.67 29.56 4.21
C TYR A 317 -4.14 30.79 4.95
N GLY A 318 -3.07 31.44 4.47
CA GLY A 318 -2.57 32.71 5.03
C GLY A 318 -3.56 33.88 4.87
N PHE A 319 -4.35 33.91 3.80
CA PHE A 319 -5.34 34.98 3.59
C PHE A 319 -6.53 34.90 4.55
N TYR A 320 -6.85 33.72 5.09
CA TYR A 320 -7.93 33.54 6.05
C TYR A 320 -7.71 34.30 7.37
N PRO A 321 -6.60 34.10 8.13
CA PRO A 321 -6.33 34.88 9.33
C PRO A 321 -6.15 36.37 9.00
N LEU A 322 -5.59 36.73 7.84
CA LEU A 322 -5.51 38.13 7.43
C LEU A 322 -6.89 38.77 7.25
N SER A 323 -7.89 38.04 6.74
CA SER A 323 -9.27 38.52 6.61
C SER A 323 -9.97 38.74 7.97
N LEU A 324 -9.47 38.11 9.04
CA LEU A 324 -9.95 38.30 10.41
C LEU A 324 -9.38 39.56 11.09
N CYS A 325 -8.30 40.14 10.54
CA CYS A 325 -7.65 41.35 11.06
C CYS A 325 -8.55 42.60 10.98
N PRO A 326 -9.22 42.90 9.85
CA PRO A 326 -10.14 44.04 9.73
C PRO A 326 -11.42 43.89 10.57
N SER A 327 -11.93 42.66 10.75
CA SER A 327 -13.16 42.42 11.54
C SER A 327 -12.94 42.58 13.04
N ALA A 328 -11.71 42.36 13.53
CA ALA A 328 -11.28 42.76 14.87
C ALA A 328 -11.14 44.29 14.97
N SER A 329 -10.53 44.94 13.97
CA SER A 329 -10.25 46.38 13.96
C SER A 329 -11.51 47.26 13.83
N TYR A 330 -12.51 46.87 13.03
CA TYR A 330 -13.77 47.62 12.86
C TYR A 330 -14.56 47.71 14.18
N ARG A 331 -14.46 46.68 15.02
CA ARG A 331 -15.05 46.67 16.37
C ARG A 331 -14.41 47.68 17.32
N SER A 332 -13.18 48.12 17.02
CA SER A 332 -12.43 49.08 17.82
C SER A 332 -12.70 50.55 17.44
N SER A 333 -13.02 50.84 16.17
CA SER A 333 -13.11 52.21 15.64
C SER A 333 -14.34 53.00 16.09
N SER A 334 -15.32 52.38 16.76
CA SER A 334 -16.55 53.02 17.23
C SER A 334 -16.47 53.55 18.67
N SER A 335 -15.29 53.56 19.29
CA SER A 335 -15.17 53.75 20.74
C SER A 335 -14.39 55.01 21.13
N SER A 336 -15.13 56.05 21.56
CA SER A 336 -14.56 57.25 22.20
C SER A 336 -14.14 56.98 23.65
N ALA A 337 -13.13 57.74 24.10
CA ALA A 337 -12.27 57.54 25.27
C ALA A 337 -12.95 57.35 26.64
N ARG A 338 -13.00 56.10 27.14
CA ARG A 338 -13.18 55.74 28.56
C ARG A 338 -12.16 54.65 28.96
N PRO A 339 -11.66 54.61 30.20
CA PRO A 339 -10.63 53.65 30.64
C PRO A 339 -11.02 52.18 30.46
N GLU A 340 -12.30 51.82 30.68
CA GLU A 340 -12.85 50.48 30.42
C GLU A 340 -12.67 50.02 28.96
N ARG A 341 -12.60 50.98 28.02
CA ARG A 341 -12.45 50.71 26.58
C ARG A 341 -10.99 50.55 26.15
N ILE A 342 -10.03 50.91 27.01
CA ILE A 342 -8.58 50.71 26.77
C ILE A 342 -8.24 49.22 26.84
N CYS A 343 -8.85 48.46 27.75
CA CYS A 343 -8.64 47.00 27.82
C CYS A 343 -9.12 46.32 26.54
N SER A 344 -10.33 46.65 26.08
CA SER A 344 -10.89 46.14 24.84
C SER A 344 -10.03 46.50 23.63
N PHE A 345 -9.48 47.72 23.58
CA PHE A 345 -8.54 48.14 22.55
C PHE A 345 -7.27 47.29 22.55
N LEU A 346 -6.65 47.07 23.72
CA LEU A 346 -5.43 46.26 23.83
C LEU A 346 -5.65 44.79 23.47
N ILE A 347 -6.79 44.21 23.85
CA ILE A 347 -7.18 42.85 23.46
C ILE A 347 -7.30 42.74 21.94
N VAL A 348 -7.97 43.71 21.31
CA VAL A 348 -8.13 43.76 19.85
C VAL A 348 -6.77 43.92 19.16
N VAL A 349 -5.90 44.79 19.65
CA VAL A 349 -4.54 44.96 19.09
C VAL A 349 -3.73 43.68 19.21
N ALA A 350 -3.75 43.01 20.37
CA ALA A 350 -3.03 41.75 20.58
C ALA A 350 -3.56 40.63 19.66
N ALA A 351 -4.87 40.50 19.51
CA ALA A 351 -5.48 39.53 18.60
C ALA A 351 -5.15 39.83 17.13
N THR A 352 -5.17 41.11 16.74
CA THR A 352 -4.83 41.59 15.39
C THR A 352 -3.38 41.24 15.04
N MET A 353 -2.44 41.46 15.97
CA MET A 353 -1.05 41.03 15.80
C MET A 353 -0.92 39.50 15.71
N GLY A 354 -1.68 38.75 16.51
CA GLY A 354 -1.70 37.29 16.48
C GLY A 354 -2.12 36.74 15.11
N PHE A 355 -3.18 37.29 14.52
CA PHE A 355 -3.61 36.93 13.16
C PHE A 355 -2.58 37.34 12.09
N GLY A 356 -1.91 38.48 12.26
CA GLY A 356 -0.81 38.91 11.39
C GLY A 356 0.37 37.92 11.40
N PHE A 357 0.80 37.47 12.59
CA PHE A 357 1.84 36.45 12.71
C PHE A 357 1.40 35.08 12.19
N ALA A 358 0.12 34.72 12.33
CA ALA A 358 -0.40 33.47 11.80
C ALA A 358 -0.33 33.45 10.27
N SER A 359 -0.71 34.57 9.63
CA SER A 359 -0.56 34.77 8.19
C SER A 359 0.91 34.70 7.77
N GLY A 360 1.81 35.36 8.51
CA GLY A 360 3.25 35.31 8.30
C GLY A 360 3.83 33.90 8.39
N SER A 361 3.36 33.09 9.34
CA SER A 361 3.74 31.67 9.45
C SER A 361 3.36 30.89 8.19
N PHE A 362 2.10 30.97 7.75
CA PHE A 362 1.62 30.24 6.58
C PHE A 362 2.34 30.62 5.29
N TRP A 363 2.66 31.90 5.09
CA TRP A 363 3.42 32.35 3.92
C TRP A 363 4.89 31.93 3.97
N ASN A 364 5.52 31.90 5.13
CA ASN A 364 6.90 31.42 5.25
C ASN A 364 7.00 29.90 5.07
N VAL A 365 6.02 29.14 5.56
CA VAL A 365 5.88 27.70 5.29
C VAL A 365 5.63 27.46 3.79
N ALA A 366 4.79 28.26 3.14
CA ALA A 366 4.57 28.18 1.69
C ALA A 366 5.84 28.48 0.87
N ASN A 367 6.71 29.37 1.35
CA ASN A 367 8.01 29.67 0.76
C ASN A 367 9.10 28.63 1.10
N GLY A 368 8.78 27.55 1.81
CA GLY A 368 9.71 26.49 2.18
C GLY A 368 10.61 26.81 3.38
N ASN A 369 10.40 27.94 4.08
CA ASN A 369 11.17 28.34 5.25
C ASN A 369 10.49 27.88 6.55
N MET A 370 10.61 26.59 6.85
CA MET A 370 9.92 25.96 8.00
C MET A 370 10.36 26.51 9.36
N ALA A 371 11.65 26.84 9.53
CA ALA A 371 12.18 27.35 10.79
C ALA A 371 11.57 28.71 11.16
N LEU A 372 11.49 29.62 10.19
CA LEU A 372 10.88 30.94 10.40
C LEU A 372 9.36 30.83 10.57
N GLY A 373 8.71 29.90 9.85
CA GLY A 373 7.28 29.61 10.02
C GLY A 373 6.94 29.18 11.46
N GLN A 374 7.71 28.26 12.03
CA GLN A 374 7.53 27.84 13.43
C GLN A 374 7.72 28.98 14.43
N GLN A 375 8.69 29.87 14.22
CA GLN A 375 8.88 31.04 15.08
C GLN A 375 7.68 31.98 15.05
N PHE A 376 7.10 32.23 13.87
CA PHE A 376 5.88 33.03 13.74
C PHE A 376 4.67 32.36 14.39
N LEU A 377 4.56 31.03 14.34
CA LEU A 377 3.49 30.30 15.01
C LEU A 377 3.59 30.41 16.54
N VAL A 378 4.80 30.37 17.10
CA VAL A 378 5.03 30.63 18.53
C VAL A 378 4.64 32.08 18.88
N ALA A 379 4.98 33.05 18.04
CA ALA A 379 4.57 34.45 18.22
C ALA A 379 3.05 34.63 18.18
N THR A 380 2.34 33.91 17.29
CA THR A 380 0.87 33.86 17.27
C THR A 380 0.32 33.39 18.61
N GLY A 381 0.84 32.28 19.15
CA GLY A 381 0.43 31.76 20.46
C GLY A 381 0.63 32.77 21.59
N ALA A 382 1.77 33.47 21.61
CA ALA A 382 2.07 34.51 22.60
C ALA A 382 1.07 35.69 22.53
N CYS A 383 0.70 36.14 21.33
CA CYS A 383 -0.26 37.22 21.15
C CYS A 383 -1.68 36.85 21.62
N PHE A 384 -2.16 35.64 21.31
CA PHE A 384 -3.48 35.18 21.79
C PHE A 384 -3.49 34.91 23.29
N TRP A 385 -2.38 34.41 23.84
CA TRP A 385 -2.23 34.28 25.29
C TRP A 385 -2.31 35.65 25.98
N ALA A 386 -1.62 36.67 25.45
CA ALA A 386 -1.70 38.03 25.99
C ALA A 386 -3.13 38.62 25.89
N ALA A 387 -3.82 38.41 24.76
CA ALA A 387 -5.21 38.81 24.59
C ALA A 387 -6.14 38.14 25.62
N ALA A 388 -5.94 36.84 25.87
CA ALA A 388 -6.70 36.10 26.88
C ALA A 388 -6.41 36.59 28.31
N MET A 389 -5.14 36.84 28.64
CA MET A 389 -4.76 37.38 29.96
C MET A 389 -5.39 38.76 30.22
N LEU A 390 -5.38 39.64 29.22
CA LEU A 390 -6.03 40.95 29.31
C LEU A 390 -7.56 40.82 29.50
N GLY A 391 -8.20 39.90 28.79
CA GLY A 391 -9.63 39.64 28.91
C GLY A 391 -10.04 39.10 30.28
N TRP A 392 -9.32 38.10 30.80
CA TRP A 392 -9.68 37.42 32.04
C TRP A 392 -9.25 38.16 33.32
N TYR A 393 -8.15 38.92 33.28
CA TYR A 393 -7.59 39.52 34.49
C TYR A 393 -7.69 41.04 34.55
N LEU A 394 -7.59 41.74 33.42
CA LEU A 394 -7.57 43.21 33.43
C LEU A 394 -8.98 43.80 33.30
N CYS A 395 -9.82 43.21 32.45
CA CYS A 395 -11.19 43.67 32.23
C CYS A 395 -12.06 43.62 33.50
N PRO A 396 -12.07 42.51 34.28
CA PRO A 396 -12.90 42.43 35.49
C PRO A 396 -12.44 43.36 36.61
N VAL A 397 -11.13 43.65 36.69
CA VAL A 397 -10.56 44.56 37.71
C VAL A 397 -10.93 46.02 37.42
N MET A 398 -11.07 46.39 36.14
CA MET A 398 -11.47 47.74 35.71
C MET A 398 -12.98 47.97 35.78
N GLU A 399 -13.80 46.91 35.78
CA GLU A 399 -15.26 46.97 35.97
C GLU A 399 -15.69 47.01 37.45
N LEU A 400 -14.75 46.88 38.40
CA LEU A 400 -15.04 47.06 39.82
C LEU A 400 -15.37 48.55 40.08
N PRO A 401 -16.57 48.88 40.61
CA PRO A 401 -16.92 50.25 40.93
C PRO A 401 -15.99 50.76 42.03
N ILE A 402 -15.09 51.68 41.69
CA ILE A 402 -14.30 52.40 42.67
C ILE A 402 -15.29 53.26 43.48
N PRO A 403 -15.41 53.09 44.81
CA PRO A 403 -16.31 53.91 45.61
C PRO A 403 -15.88 55.38 45.49
N SER A 404 -16.79 56.26 45.09
CA SER A 404 -16.54 57.71 45.11
C SER A 404 -16.17 58.13 46.53
N LEU A 405 -14.97 58.67 46.72
CA LEU A 405 -14.57 59.31 47.98
C LEU A 405 -15.61 60.40 48.33
N PRO A 406 -16.14 60.44 49.57
CA PRO A 406 -17.18 61.39 49.93
C PRO A 406 -16.61 62.81 49.93
N ILE A 407 -16.93 63.58 48.90
CA ILE A 407 -16.75 65.03 48.91
C ILE A 407 -17.83 65.60 49.83
N VAL A 408 -17.41 66.00 51.03
CA VAL A 408 -18.25 66.68 52.01
C VAL A 408 -18.71 68.03 51.43
N ASP A 409 -19.96 68.12 50.99
CA ASP A 409 -20.56 69.39 50.56
C ASP A 409 -21.03 70.18 51.79
N LEU A 410 -20.22 71.17 52.19
CA LEU A 410 -20.36 72.05 53.35
C LEU A 410 -21.52 73.09 53.23
N ARG A 411 -22.65 72.72 52.63
CA ARG A 411 -23.77 73.66 52.37
C ARG A 411 -25.01 73.49 53.26
N MET A 412 -25.03 72.52 54.18
CA MET A 412 -26.14 72.37 55.15
C MET A 412 -25.83 72.95 56.54
N ALA A 413 -25.16 74.10 56.60
CA ALA A 413 -25.03 74.91 57.81
C ALA A 413 -25.56 76.34 57.55
N LYS A 414 -26.89 76.49 57.48
CA LYS A 414 -27.67 77.73 57.75
C LYS A 414 -29.15 77.49 57.47
N SER A 415 -29.87 76.96 58.46
CA SER A 415 -31.33 77.08 58.62
C SER A 415 -31.77 76.38 59.92
N GLN A 416 -31.33 76.91 61.06
CA GLN A 416 -32.13 77.15 62.26
C GLN A 416 -31.47 78.27 63.05
#